data_AF-A0AAD2VI56-F1
#
_entry.id   AF-A0AAD2VI56-F1
#
_cell.length_a   1.000
_cell.length_b   1.000
_cell.length_c   1.000
_cell.angle_alpha   90.00
_cell.angle_beta   90.00
_cell.angle_gamma   90.00
#
_symmetry.space_group_name_H-M   'P 1'
#
loop_
_entity.id
_entity.type
_entity.pdbx_description
1 polymer ?
#
loop_
_entity_poly.entity_id
_entity_poly.type
_entity_poly.pdbx_seq_one_letter_code
_entity_poly.pdbx_strand_id
1 'polypeptide(L)'
;MVINYKQLREKREQVKESFRRNEDLTPLVHLAQGIVDAYEISLELPSQTWTDSDGNRQHYVSCGLETTEGFRRMPLSQIPASTPKARGGNDERKLIFSIETVVDDTPGEVAFVHTPLSIAMYNDEIQVRVNNNIVPLKEGNSPYTTVCEAIQYYVLSEIDNLKPDGTQKMVQLW
;
A
#
# COMPACT_ATOMS: atom_id res chain seq x y z
N MET A 1 -11.44 16.76 -43.96
CA MET A 1 -10.23 15.95 -43.69
C MET A 1 -10.68 14.50 -43.58
N VAL A 2 -10.26 13.62 -44.49
CA VAL A 2 -10.70 12.21 -44.50
C VAL A 2 -9.74 11.41 -43.63
N ILE A 3 -10.23 10.82 -42.55
CA ILE A 3 -9.44 9.92 -41.70
C ILE A 3 -9.11 8.68 -42.52
N ASN A 4 -7.82 8.43 -42.75
CA ASN A 4 -7.37 7.26 -43.50
C ASN A 4 -6.92 6.12 -42.57
N TYR A 5 -6.77 4.92 -43.12
CA TYR A 5 -6.40 3.74 -42.35
C TYR A 5 -5.04 3.87 -41.64
N LYS A 6 -4.10 4.63 -42.21
CA LYS A 6 -2.79 4.91 -41.58
C LYS A 6 -2.98 5.67 -40.26
N GLN A 7 -3.83 6.70 -40.25
CA GLN A 7 -4.15 7.46 -39.03
C GLN A 7 -4.87 6.61 -37.98
N LEU A 8 -5.76 5.70 -38.40
CA LEU A 8 -6.43 4.76 -37.49
C LEU A 8 -5.43 3.78 -36.84
N ARG A 9 -4.47 3.28 -37.63
CA ARG A 9 -3.42 2.36 -37.15
C ARG A 9 -2.45 3.06 -36.19
N GLU A 10 -2.01 4.28 -36.53
CA GLU A 10 -1.15 5.09 -35.66
C GLU A 10 -1.83 5.39 -34.32
N LYS A 11 -3.12 5.77 -34.34
CA LYS A 11 -3.89 5.96 -33.11
C LYS A 11 -4.00 4.67 -32.29
N ARG A 12 -4.16 3.51 -32.93
CA ARG A 12 -4.21 2.21 -32.25
C ARG A 12 -2.88 1.83 -31.60
N GLU A 13 -1.75 2.07 -32.26
CA GLU A 13 -0.43 1.82 -31.67
C GLU A 13 -0.12 2.78 -30.52
N GLN A 14 -0.45 4.08 -30.65
CA GLN A 14 -0.35 5.03 -29.54
C GLN A 14 -1.15 4.58 -28.31
N VAL A 15 -2.38 4.08 -28.54
CA VAL A 15 -3.23 3.55 -27.46
C VAL A 15 -2.62 2.26 -26.87
N LYS A 16 -2.08 1.35 -27.67
CA LYS A 16 -1.41 0.14 -27.14
C LYS A 16 -0.17 0.49 -26.31
N GLU A 17 0.62 1.46 -26.76
CA GLU A 17 1.80 1.92 -26.02
C GLU A 17 1.43 2.67 -24.74
N SER A 18 0.31 3.41 -24.71
CA SER A 18 -0.18 4.01 -23.46
C SER A 18 -0.69 2.93 -22.50
N PHE A 19 -1.39 1.90 -22.99
CA PHE A 19 -1.80 0.75 -22.18
C PHE A 19 -0.60 0.00 -21.60
N ARG A 20 0.40 -0.35 -22.43
CA ARG A 20 1.62 -1.05 -21.96
C ARG A 20 2.41 -0.24 -20.94
N ARG A 21 2.53 1.08 -21.15
CA ARG A 21 3.16 1.96 -20.16
C ARG A 21 2.34 2.06 -18.88
N ASN A 22 1.02 2.04 -18.96
CA ASN A 22 0.12 2.09 -17.80
C ASN A 22 0.04 0.77 -17.02
N GLU A 23 0.38 -0.37 -17.65
CA GLU A 23 0.52 -1.66 -16.97
C GLU A 23 1.84 -1.81 -16.21
N ASP A 24 2.88 -1.04 -16.54
CA ASP A 24 4.16 -1.10 -15.84
C ASP A 24 4.09 -0.37 -14.49
N LEU A 25 3.73 -1.12 -13.46
CA LEU A 25 3.70 -0.68 -12.06
C LEU A 25 5.06 -0.77 -11.36
N THR A 26 6.10 -1.25 -12.04
CA THR A 26 7.41 -1.48 -11.42
C THR A 26 7.92 -0.26 -10.62
N PRO A 27 7.78 1.00 -11.10
CA PRO A 27 8.17 2.17 -10.32
C PRO A 27 7.37 2.36 -9.02
N LEU A 28 6.05 2.10 -9.06
CA LEU A 28 5.18 2.22 -7.89
C LEU A 28 5.44 1.11 -6.87
N VAL A 29 5.73 -0.09 -7.34
CA VAL A 29 6.12 -1.23 -6.49
C VAL A 29 7.46 -0.95 -5.81
N HIS A 30 8.46 -0.41 -6.52
CA HIS A 30 9.73 -0.01 -5.91
C HIS A 30 9.56 1.08 -4.87
N LEU A 31 8.71 2.08 -5.13
CA LEU A 31 8.42 3.12 -4.17
C LEU A 31 7.71 2.57 -2.92
N ALA A 32 6.72 1.70 -3.11
CA ALA A 32 6.03 1.04 -2.02
C ALA A 32 6.99 0.21 -1.16
N GLN A 33 7.90 -0.54 -1.79
CA GLN A 33 8.92 -1.31 -1.09
C GLN A 33 9.82 -0.39 -0.27
N GLY A 34 10.29 0.73 -0.86
CA GLY A 34 11.13 1.70 -0.15
C GLY A 34 10.43 2.33 1.06
N ILE A 35 9.13 2.60 0.97
CA ILE A 35 8.33 3.09 2.11
C ILE A 35 8.23 2.02 3.21
N VAL A 36 7.93 0.78 2.84
CA VAL A 36 7.79 -0.33 3.81
C VAL A 36 9.11 -0.63 4.51
N ASP A 37 10.22 -0.69 3.77
CA ASP A 37 11.55 -0.93 4.34
C ASP A 37 11.94 0.20 5.30
N ALA A 38 11.70 1.45 4.91
CA ALA A 38 11.98 2.60 5.77
C ALA A 38 11.08 2.63 7.01
N TYR A 39 9.83 2.20 6.88
CA TYR A 39 8.92 2.07 8.02
C TYR A 39 9.37 0.98 8.98
N GLU A 40 9.72 -0.21 8.50
CA GLU A 40 10.25 -1.31 9.33
C GLU A 40 11.50 -0.87 10.11
N ILE A 41 12.43 -0.16 9.46
CA ILE A 41 13.62 0.41 10.10
C ILE A 41 13.23 1.46 11.17
N SER A 42 12.25 2.32 10.88
CA SER A 42 11.84 3.40 11.78
C SER A 42 11.18 2.95 13.09
N LEU A 43 10.75 1.68 13.15
CA LEU A 43 10.12 1.12 14.34
C LEU A 43 11.14 0.69 15.41
N GLU A 44 12.44 0.69 15.11
CA GLU A 44 13.52 0.29 16.03
C GLU A 44 13.24 -1.07 16.72
N LEU A 45 12.72 -2.03 15.92
CA LEU A 45 12.29 -3.32 16.41
C LEU A 45 13.44 -4.11 17.07
N PRO A 46 13.17 -4.91 18.12
CA PRO A 46 14.19 -5.74 18.76
C PRO A 46 14.78 -6.79 17.80
N SER A 47 13.99 -7.20 16.81
CA SER A 47 14.37 -8.09 15.71
C SER A 47 13.43 -7.88 14.53
N GLN A 48 13.83 -8.34 13.33
CA GLN A 48 12.97 -8.26 12.14
C GLN A 48 11.72 -9.18 12.25
N THR A 49 11.84 -10.25 13.04
CA THR A 49 10.78 -11.24 13.21
C THR A 49 10.48 -11.50 14.68
N TRP A 50 9.23 -11.83 14.98
CA TRP A 50 8.77 -12.39 16.26
C TRP A 50 8.44 -13.88 16.09
N THR A 51 8.19 -14.57 17.20
CA THR A 51 7.82 -16.00 17.18
C THR A 51 6.36 -16.15 17.57
N ASP A 52 5.56 -16.75 16.68
CA ASP A 52 4.16 -17.00 16.95
C ASP A 52 3.93 -18.14 17.96
N SER A 53 2.67 -18.34 18.37
CA SER A 53 2.29 -19.37 19.34
C SER A 53 2.64 -20.79 18.90
N ASP A 54 2.78 -21.02 17.60
CA ASP A 54 3.13 -22.30 17.01
C ASP A 54 4.66 -22.46 16.83
N GLY A 55 5.44 -21.45 17.21
CA GLY A 55 6.90 -21.44 17.11
C GLY A 55 7.44 -21.00 15.75
N ASN A 56 6.59 -20.50 14.85
CA ASN A 56 7.04 -20.00 13.54
C ASN A 56 7.52 -18.56 13.64
N ARG A 57 8.50 -18.22 12.81
CA ARG A 57 9.00 -16.84 12.70
C ARG A 57 8.12 -16.04 11.75
N GLN A 58 7.59 -14.93 12.24
CA GLN A 58 6.72 -14.02 11.50
C GLN A 58 7.36 -12.62 11.49
N HIS A 59 7.15 -11.85 10.42
CA HIS A 59 7.62 -10.46 10.38
C HIS A 59 6.72 -9.56 11.23
N TYR A 60 7.31 -8.54 11.87
CA TYR A 60 6.54 -7.51 12.58
C TYR A 60 5.76 -6.60 11.61
N VAL A 61 6.29 -6.42 10.40
CA VAL A 61 5.66 -5.63 9.34
C VAL A 61 5.43 -6.54 8.13
N SER A 62 4.19 -6.60 7.66
CA SER A 62 3.81 -7.39 6.47
C SER A 62 2.96 -6.57 5.52
N CYS A 63 3.08 -6.84 4.22
CA CYS A 63 2.24 -6.22 3.20
C CYS A 63 1.15 -7.18 2.74
N GLY A 64 0.02 -6.63 2.31
CA GLY A 64 -1.08 -7.42 1.80
C GLY A 64 -2.26 -6.60 1.31
N LEU A 65 -3.39 -7.28 1.15
CA LEU A 65 -4.65 -6.67 0.77
C LEU A 65 -5.74 -7.02 1.76
N GLU A 66 -6.57 -6.03 2.08
CA GLU A 66 -7.86 -6.28 2.71
C GLU A 66 -8.80 -6.94 1.70
N THR A 67 -9.32 -8.11 2.07
CA THR A 67 -10.33 -8.84 1.31
C THR A 67 -11.60 -9.01 2.14
N THR A 68 -12.69 -9.49 1.53
CA THR A 68 -13.91 -9.83 2.27
C THR A 68 -13.71 -10.92 3.32
N GLU A 69 -12.67 -11.74 3.17
CA GLU A 69 -12.30 -12.82 4.10
C GLU A 69 -11.27 -12.36 5.15
N GLY A 70 -10.88 -11.08 5.11
CA GLY A 70 -9.86 -10.48 5.97
C GLY A 70 -8.57 -10.14 5.23
N PHE A 71 -7.55 -9.76 6.00
CA PHE A 71 -6.25 -9.40 5.47
C PHE A 71 -5.51 -10.61 4.90
N ARG A 72 -5.04 -10.47 3.66
CA ARG A 72 -4.23 -11.49 2.98
C ARG A 72 -2.83 -10.96 2.72
N ARG A 73 -1.85 -11.50 3.45
CA ARG A 73 -0.42 -11.24 3.22
C ARG A 73 -0.01 -11.65 1.81
N MET A 74 0.69 -10.76 1.10
CA MET A 74 1.30 -11.05 -0.19
C MET A 74 2.40 -10.05 -0.53
N PRO A 75 3.41 -10.44 -1.34
CA PRO A 75 4.41 -9.51 -1.84
C PRO A 75 3.78 -8.36 -2.61
N LEU A 76 4.35 -7.15 -2.51
CA LEU A 76 3.90 -5.97 -3.26
C LEU A 76 3.87 -6.20 -4.78
N SER A 77 4.76 -7.03 -5.30
CA SER A 77 4.80 -7.41 -6.72
C SER A 77 3.62 -8.26 -7.19
N GLN A 78 2.88 -8.88 -6.27
CA GLN A 78 1.70 -9.70 -6.55
C GLN A 78 0.39 -8.93 -6.36
N ILE A 79 0.46 -7.68 -5.88
CA ILE A 79 -0.72 -6.85 -5.67
C ILE A 79 -1.25 -6.39 -7.03
N PRO A 80 -2.54 -6.66 -7.34
CA PRO A 80 -3.10 -6.32 -8.64
C PRO A 80 -3.18 -4.80 -8.78
N ALA A 81 -2.81 -4.32 -9.96
CA ALA A 81 -3.02 -2.94 -10.35
C ALA A 81 -4.50 -2.59 -10.25
N SER A 82 -4.83 -1.46 -9.63
CA SER A 82 -6.13 -0.83 -9.86
C SER A 82 -6.10 -0.27 -11.27
N THR A 83 -6.50 -1.07 -12.26
CA THR A 83 -6.52 -0.64 -13.67
C THR A 83 -7.54 0.49 -13.86
N PRO A 84 -7.22 1.51 -14.65
CA PRO A 84 -8.17 2.59 -14.94
C PRO A 84 -9.43 2.02 -15.58
N LYS A 85 -10.60 2.41 -15.05
CA LYS A 85 -11.89 2.02 -15.62
C LYS A 85 -11.94 2.51 -17.07
N ALA A 86 -12.19 1.59 -18.01
CA ALA A 86 -12.22 1.83 -19.47
C ALA A 86 -13.28 2.83 -19.97
N ARG A 87 -13.87 3.67 -19.12
CA ARG A 87 -14.87 4.69 -19.48
C ARG A 87 -14.54 6.02 -18.79
N GLY A 88 -13.76 6.85 -19.47
CA GLY A 88 -13.69 8.30 -19.23
C GLY A 88 -13.12 8.78 -17.89
N GLY A 89 -12.57 7.88 -17.06
CA GLY A 89 -11.81 8.24 -15.86
C GLY A 89 -10.35 8.46 -16.22
N ASN A 90 -9.71 9.45 -15.58
CA ASN A 90 -8.27 9.70 -15.70
C ASN A 90 -7.47 8.40 -15.64
N ASP A 91 -6.46 8.28 -16.51
CA ASP A 91 -5.46 7.19 -16.55
C ASP A 91 -4.58 7.23 -15.29
N GLU A 92 -5.17 6.96 -14.12
CA GLU A 92 -4.47 6.95 -12.85
C GLU A 92 -3.81 5.59 -12.65
N ARG A 93 -2.47 5.58 -12.62
CA ARG A 93 -1.73 4.40 -12.16
C ARG A 93 -1.76 4.40 -10.64
N LYS A 94 -2.36 3.38 -10.05
CA LYS A 94 -2.56 3.31 -8.61
C LYS A 94 -2.26 1.92 -8.07
N LEU A 95 -1.41 1.89 -7.04
CA LEU A 95 -1.15 0.73 -6.20
C LEU A 95 -1.86 0.95 -4.87
N ILE A 96 -2.76 0.04 -4.49
CA ILE A 96 -3.47 0.05 -3.21
C ILE A 96 -3.09 -1.21 -2.46
N PHE A 97 -2.68 -1.07 -1.21
CA PHE A 97 -2.28 -2.17 -0.34
C PHE A 97 -2.48 -1.77 1.12
N SER A 98 -2.35 -2.72 2.03
CA SER A 98 -2.30 -2.44 3.45
C SER A 98 -0.99 -2.95 4.04
N ILE A 99 -0.47 -2.22 5.02
CA ILE A 99 0.62 -2.66 5.89
C ILE A 99 -0.02 -3.21 7.16
N GLU A 100 0.29 -4.45 7.49
CA GLU A 100 0.03 -5.04 8.79
C GLU A 100 1.22 -4.79 9.70
N THR A 101 0.96 -4.17 10.85
CA THR A 101 1.94 -3.94 11.91
C THR A 101 1.52 -4.71 13.15
N VAL A 102 2.41 -5.55 13.65
CA VAL A 102 2.26 -6.22 14.95
C VAL A 102 2.49 -5.19 16.05
N VAL A 103 1.52 -5.06 16.95
CA VAL A 103 1.56 -4.11 18.07
C VAL A 103 1.62 -4.80 19.43
N ASP A 104 1.33 -6.09 19.48
CA ASP A 104 1.54 -6.98 20.63
C ASP A 104 1.96 -8.36 20.09
N ASP A 105 3.12 -8.86 20.52
CA ASP A 105 3.67 -10.17 20.16
C ASP A 105 3.55 -11.19 21.30
N THR A 106 2.79 -10.87 22.36
CA THR A 106 2.57 -11.75 23.51
C THR A 106 1.80 -13.01 23.08
N PRO A 107 2.30 -14.22 23.36
CA PRO A 107 1.61 -15.46 22.99
C PRO A 107 0.18 -15.53 23.57
N GLY A 108 -0.81 -15.60 22.69
CA GLY A 108 -2.23 -15.65 23.04
C GLY A 108 -2.95 -14.29 23.07
N GLU A 109 -2.21 -13.18 23.01
CA GLU A 109 -2.74 -11.80 23.00
C GLU A 109 -2.22 -11.02 21.79
N VAL A 110 -1.73 -11.73 20.76
CA VAL A 110 -1.14 -11.12 19.57
C VAL A 110 -2.13 -10.18 18.90
N ALA A 111 -1.69 -8.96 18.65
CA ALA A 111 -2.51 -7.90 18.08
C ALA A 111 -1.86 -7.26 16.86
N PHE A 112 -2.68 -6.91 15.87
CA PHE A 112 -2.25 -6.34 14.60
C PHE A 112 -3.07 -5.10 14.27
N VAL A 113 -2.43 -4.13 13.61
CA VAL A 113 -3.10 -2.99 12.98
C VAL A 113 -2.86 -3.02 11.49
N HIS A 114 -3.94 -2.93 10.70
CA HIS A 114 -3.88 -2.80 9.25
C HIS A 114 -3.97 -1.33 8.85
N THR A 115 -2.90 -0.80 8.27
CA THR A 115 -2.82 0.57 7.75
C THR A 115 -3.05 0.58 6.25
N PRO A 116 -4.13 1.19 5.74
CA PRO A 116 -4.37 1.30 4.31
C PRO A 116 -3.42 2.31 3.65
N LEU A 117 -2.74 1.90 2.58
CA LEU A 117 -1.87 2.72 1.77
C LEU A 117 -2.34 2.76 0.31
N SER A 118 -2.11 3.91 -0.32
CA SER A 118 -2.32 4.09 -1.75
C SER A 118 -1.22 4.95 -2.33
N ILE A 119 -0.58 4.49 -3.40
CA ILE A 119 0.39 5.24 -4.18
C ILE A 119 -0.17 5.41 -5.58
N ALA A 120 -0.36 6.66 -5.98
CA ALA A 120 -0.86 7.02 -7.29
C ALA A 120 0.15 7.90 -8.03
N MET A 121 0.21 7.76 -9.35
CA MET A 121 0.92 8.67 -10.22
C MET A 121 -0.07 9.44 -11.08
N TYR A 122 -0.04 10.75 -10.96
CA TYR A 122 -0.88 11.69 -11.71
C TYR A 122 0.00 12.70 -12.43
N ASN A 123 -0.02 12.73 -13.76
CA ASN A 123 0.74 13.72 -14.56
C ASN A 123 2.22 13.85 -14.11
N ASP A 124 2.90 12.71 -13.91
CA ASP A 124 4.28 12.60 -13.42
C ASP A 124 4.53 13.04 -11.96
N GLU A 125 3.49 13.43 -11.22
CA GLU A 125 3.55 13.64 -9.77
C GLU A 125 3.11 12.38 -9.01
N ILE A 126 3.89 12.03 -7.98
CA ILE A 126 3.61 10.89 -7.10
C ILE A 126 2.80 11.39 -5.91
N GLN A 127 1.65 10.76 -5.67
CA GLN A 127 0.82 10.98 -4.50
C GLN A 127 0.81 9.72 -3.63
N VAL A 128 1.28 9.84 -2.39
CA VAL A 128 1.15 8.79 -1.37
C VAL A 128 0.00 9.16 -0.45
N ARG A 129 -0.82 8.16 -0.10
CA ARG A 129 -1.89 8.28 0.89
C ARG A 129 -1.74 7.24 1.97
N VAL A 130 -1.91 7.67 3.22
CA VAL A 130 -2.00 6.82 4.41
C VAL A 130 -3.38 7.04 5.02
N ASN A 131 -4.18 5.99 5.10
CA ASN A 131 -5.59 6.04 5.51
C ASN A 131 -6.37 7.21 4.83
N ASN A 132 -6.34 7.25 3.49
CA ASN A 132 -6.96 8.28 2.64
C ASN A 132 -6.38 9.71 2.73
N ASN A 133 -5.54 10.02 3.72
CA ASN A 133 -4.88 11.32 3.84
C ASN A 133 -3.67 11.39 2.91
N ILE A 134 -3.55 12.48 2.15
CA ILE A 134 -2.37 12.71 1.28
C ILE A 134 -1.18 13.05 2.19
N VAL A 135 -0.09 12.30 2.01
CA VAL A 135 1.15 12.49 2.77
C VAL A 135 2.26 12.83 1.79
N PRO A 136 2.96 13.97 1.95
CA PRO A 136 4.04 14.35 1.06
C PRO A 136 5.27 13.46 1.28
N LEU A 137 5.97 13.16 0.18
CA LEU A 137 7.34 12.65 0.23
C LEU A 137 8.28 13.84 0.51
N LYS A 138 9.29 13.65 1.37
CA LYS A 138 10.32 14.67 1.61
C LYS A 138 11.36 14.64 0.49
N GLU A 139 11.90 15.79 0.12
CA GLU A 139 13.09 15.86 -0.72
C GLU A 139 14.35 15.65 0.14
N GLY A 140 15.32 14.85 -0.36
CA GLY A 140 16.62 14.65 0.29
C GLY A 140 16.87 13.23 0.82
N ASN A 141 17.74 13.09 1.82
CA ASN A 141 18.32 11.81 2.25
C ASN A 141 17.33 10.83 2.92
N SER A 142 16.18 11.29 3.39
CA SER A 142 15.14 10.43 3.98
C SER A 142 13.78 10.77 3.37
N PRO A 143 13.51 10.31 2.13
CA PRO A 143 12.32 10.73 1.39
C PRO A 143 11.01 10.22 2.01
N TYR A 144 11.09 9.18 2.84
CA TYR A 144 9.94 8.47 3.39
C TYR A 144 9.58 8.88 4.83
N THR A 145 10.38 9.72 5.50
CA THR A 145 10.18 10.02 6.94
C THR A 145 8.74 10.41 7.28
N THR A 146 8.15 11.33 6.50
CA THR A 146 6.80 11.84 6.77
C THR A 146 5.72 10.79 6.51
N VAL A 147 5.97 9.86 5.56
CA VAL A 147 5.09 8.71 5.34
C VAL A 147 5.20 7.73 6.51
N CYS A 148 6.41 7.44 6.99
CA CYS A 148 6.62 6.60 8.17
C CYS A 148 5.94 7.19 9.41
N GLU A 149 6.16 8.48 9.70
CA GLU A 149 5.50 9.20 10.81
C GLU A 149 3.97 9.12 10.72
N ALA A 150 3.40 9.25 9.51
CA ALA A 150 1.96 9.14 9.29
C ALA A 150 1.44 7.71 9.55
N ILE A 151 2.18 6.67 9.14
CA ILE A 151 1.84 5.27 9.43
C ILE A 151 1.92 5.02 10.93
N GLN A 152 2.99 5.45 11.59
CA GLN A 152 3.17 5.31 13.04
C GLN A 152 2.04 5.99 13.83
N TYR A 153 1.67 7.22 13.44
CA TYR A 153 0.58 7.94 14.09
C TYR A 153 -0.76 7.22 13.92
N TYR A 154 -1.04 6.72 12.71
CA TYR A 154 -2.24 5.94 12.46
C TYR A 154 -2.26 4.66 13.31
N VAL A 155 -1.17 3.89 13.32
CA VAL A 155 -1.05 2.68 14.14
C VAL A 155 -1.28 2.98 15.61
N LEU A 156 -0.64 4.02 16.15
CA LEU A 156 -0.82 4.44 17.53
C LEU A 156 -2.28 4.78 17.84
N SER A 157 -2.97 5.48 16.94
CA SER A 157 -4.40 5.80 17.12
C SER A 157 -5.33 4.58 17.05
N GLU A 158 -4.99 3.58 16.24
CA GLU A 158 -5.82 2.38 16.08
C GLU A 158 -5.63 1.36 17.21
N ILE A 159 -4.54 1.43 17.97
CA ILE A 159 -4.36 0.60 19.17
C ILE A 159 -5.50 0.85 20.17
N ASP A 160 -5.99 2.09 20.30
CA ASP A 160 -7.14 2.41 21.16
C ASP A 160 -8.43 1.68 20.73
N ASN A 161 -8.51 1.26 19.46
CA ASN A 161 -9.64 0.51 18.90
C ASN A 161 -9.49 -1.01 19.06
N LEU A 162 -8.38 -1.52 19.60
CA LEU A 162 -8.20 -2.94 19.87
C LEU A 162 -8.86 -3.35 21.19
N LYS A 163 -9.38 -4.57 21.22
CA LYS A 163 -9.76 -5.26 22.44
C LYS A 163 -8.52 -5.92 23.08
N PRO A 164 -8.60 -6.33 24.36
CA PRO A 164 -7.50 -7.04 25.02
C PRO A 164 -7.09 -8.35 24.32
N ASP A 165 -7.98 -8.96 23.54
CA ASP A 165 -7.69 -10.16 22.74
C ASP A 165 -7.07 -9.86 21.37
N GLY A 166 -6.68 -8.60 21.12
CA GLY A 166 -6.08 -8.14 19.87
C GLY A 166 -7.07 -7.91 18.72
N THR A 167 -8.37 -8.20 18.90
CA THR A 167 -9.38 -7.98 17.86
C THR A 167 -9.87 -6.53 17.81
N GLN A 168 -10.23 -6.03 16.62
CA GLN A 168 -10.82 -4.69 16.51
C GLN A 168 -12.19 -4.61 17.21
N LYS A 169 -12.44 -3.51 17.91
CA LYS A 169 -13.78 -3.12 18.36
C LYS A 169 -14.63 -2.89 17.11
N MET A 170 -15.74 -3.62 16.97
CA MET A 170 -16.64 -3.39 15.83
C MET A 170 -17.15 -1.94 15.89
N VAL A 171 -16.78 -1.15 14.89
CA VAL A 171 -17.45 0.13 14.62
C VAL A 171 -18.83 -0.22 14.06
N GLN A 172 -19.87 -0.05 14.87
CA GLN A 172 -21.22 -0.02 14.33
C GLN A 172 -21.34 1.22 13.44
N LEU A 173 -21.28 1.02 12.13
CA LEU A 173 -21.70 2.02 11.16
C LEU A 173 -23.23 2.10 11.24
N TRP A 174 -23.74 3.09 11.97
CA TRP A 174 -25.14 3.50 11.96
C TRP A 174 -25.42 4.40 10.76
#